data_AF-A0A2V1GT21-F1
#
_entry.id   AF-A0A2V1GT21-F1
#
_cell.length_a   1.000
_cell.length_b   1.000
_cell.length_c   1.000
_cell.angle_alpha   90.00
_cell.angle_beta   90.00
_cell.angle_gamma   90.00
#
_symmetry.space_group_name_H-M   'P 1'
#
loop_
_entity.id
_entity.type
_entity.pdbx_description
1 polymer ?
#
loop_
_entity_poly.entity_id
_entity_poly.type
_entity_poly.pdbx_seq_one_letter_code
_entity_poly.pdbx_strand_id
1 'polypeptide(L)'
;MGKNDNKFGNKRKTNFIGSRPSDDIESSDLSKRCKFNFSYFDDSQPCGQSFSDWESSTGMTSLASLLTKVKEYTRQPLIYWQNQRVGGGGLKVFEIYKGFPKKSAFSAPPSIPHDVHWARFRLGNKIRLAGFVMPGTMDGQEINGFRLDKNTFYVVFLDKDHMFYQTEKD
;
A
#
# COMPACT_ATOMS: atom_id res chain seq x y z
N MET A 1 -22.19 60.32 -20.28
CA MET A 1 -23.11 59.20 -20.64
C MET A 1 -22.43 57.89 -20.25
N GLY A 2 -23.11 57.11 -19.40
CA GLY A 2 -22.53 56.01 -18.62
C GLY A 2 -22.18 54.77 -19.44
N LYS A 3 -21.10 54.09 -19.03
CA LYS A 3 -20.75 52.74 -19.48
C LYS A 3 -21.71 51.76 -18.80
N ASN A 4 -22.55 51.11 -19.59
CA ASN A 4 -23.36 49.98 -19.13
C ASN A 4 -22.45 48.76 -18.99
N ASP A 5 -22.10 48.42 -17.76
CA ASP A 5 -21.52 47.12 -17.44
C ASP A 5 -22.57 46.03 -17.68
N ASN A 6 -22.25 45.07 -18.54
CA ASN A 6 -23.09 43.93 -18.89
C ASN A 6 -23.46 43.11 -17.65
N LYS A 7 -24.63 43.38 -17.08
CA LYS A 7 -25.14 42.84 -15.82
C LYS A 7 -25.96 41.56 -16.00
N PHE A 8 -25.45 40.60 -16.80
CA PHE A 8 -26.10 39.30 -16.99
C PHE A 8 -25.08 38.15 -16.85
N GLY A 9 -24.55 37.98 -15.65
CA GLY A 9 -23.82 36.77 -15.28
C GLY A 9 -24.76 35.58 -15.26
N ASN A 10 -24.60 34.62 -16.18
CA ASN A 10 -25.39 33.40 -16.20
C ASN A 10 -25.02 32.52 -15.00
N LYS A 11 -25.85 32.60 -13.94
CA LYS A 11 -25.66 31.87 -12.67
C LYS A 11 -25.49 30.35 -12.86
N ARG A 12 -26.13 29.77 -13.89
CA ARG A 12 -25.95 28.34 -14.21
C ARG A 12 -24.54 28.04 -14.71
N LYS A 13 -23.96 28.93 -15.50
CA LYS A 13 -22.58 28.80 -16.00
C LYS A 13 -21.56 28.96 -14.86
N THR A 14 -21.75 29.93 -13.98
CA THR A 14 -20.84 30.13 -12.83
C THR A 14 -20.93 28.97 -11.85
N ASN A 15 -22.13 28.46 -11.57
CA ASN A 15 -22.31 27.28 -10.72
C ASN A 15 -21.72 26.01 -11.34
N PHE A 16 -21.85 25.83 -12.66
CA PHE A 16 -21.26 24.69 -13.37
C PHE A 16 -19.73 24.72 -13.39
N ILE A 17 -19.13 25.91 -13.52
CA ILE A 17 -17.67 26.07 -13.44
C ILE A 17 -17.19 25.91 -12.00
N GLY A 18 -17.92 26.46 -11.01
CA GLY A 18 -17.61 26.32 -9.59
C GLY A 18 -17.88 24.91 -9.02
N SER A 19 -18.67 24.08 -9.69
CA SER A 19 -18.90 22.68 -9.30
C SER A 19 -17.79 21.73 -9.78
N ARG A 20 -16.81 22.22 -10.55
CA ARG A 20 -15.66 21.40 -10.93
C ARG A 20 -14.74 21.24 -9.72
N PRO A 21 -14.31 20.01 -9.39
CA PRO A 21 -13.25 19.82 -8.41
C PRO A 21 -12.02 20.63 -8.82
N SER A 22 -11.59 21.55 -7.97
CA SER A 22 -10.39 22.38 -8.15
C SER A 22 -9.22 21.81 -7.35
N ASP A 23 -9.09 20.49 -7.32
CA ASP A 23 -7.95 19.85 -6.69
C ASP A 23 -6.78 19.92 -7.67
N ASP A 24 -5.86 20.84 -7.39
CA ASP A 24 -4.57 20.91 -8.05
C ASP A 24 -3.61 19.93 -7.38
N ILE A 25 -2.55 19.52 -8.09
CA ILE A 25 -1.54 18.59 -7.54
C ILE A 25 -0.99 19.13 -6.21
N GLU A 26 -0.78 20.44 -6.12
CA GLU A 26 -0.25 21.13 -4.95
C GLU A 26 -1.21 21.17 -3.75
N SER A 27 -2.52 21.21 -3.99
CA SER A 27 -3.54 21.19 -2.93
C SER A 27 -4.02 19.78 -2.58
N SER A 28 -3.70 18.79 -3.42
CA SER A 28 -4.09 17.39 -3.23
C SER A 28 -3.26 16.65 -2.17
N ASP A 29 -3.79 15.52 -1.70
CA ASP A 29 -3.09 14.60 -0.81
C ASP A 29 -2.29 13.50 -1.54
N LEU A 30 -2.13 13.61 -2.87
CA LEU A 30 -1.61 12.56 -3.73
C LEU A 30 -0.24 12.05 -3.29
N SER A 31 0.65 12.97 -2.88
CA SER A 31 2.01 12.64 -2.44
C SER A 31 2.06 11.81 -1.16
N LYS A 32 1.00 11.82 -0.34
CA LYS A 32 0.93 11.09 0.94
C LYS A 32 0.46 9.65 0.74
N ARG A 33 -0.22 9.33 -0.35
CA ARG A 33 -0.83 8.02 -0.58
C ARG A 33 0.23 6.93 -0.71
N CYS A 34 0.00 5.79 -0.09
CA CYS A 34 0.94 4.69 -0.22
C CYS A 34 0.87 4.03 -1.60
N LYS A 35 2.02 3.47 -2.00
CA LYS A 35 2.24 2.83 -3.30
C LYS A 35 2.59 1.37 -3.07
N PHE A 36 2.14 0.50 -3.97
CA PHE A 36 2.51 -0.90 -3.97
C PHE A 36 3.36 -1.17 -5.21
N ASN A 37 4.57 -1.67 -5.00
CA ASN A 37 5.52 -2.00 -6.04
C ASN A 37 5.76 -3.51 -6.04
N PHE A 38 5.64 -4.16 -7.19
CA PHE A 38 5.75 -5.63 -7.33
C PHE A 38 7.07 -6.06 -7.99
N SER A 39 8.05 -5.16 -8.16
CA SER A 39 9.35 -5.48 -8.79
C SER A 39 10.18 -6.51 -8.04
N TYR A 40 9.92 -6.72 -6.73
CA TYR A 40 10.57 -7.73 -5.89
C TYR A 40 9.68 -8.95 -5.60
N PHE A 41 8.58 -9.10 -6.34
CA PHE A 41 7.67 -10.21 -6.15
C PHE A 41 8.37 -11.54 -6.46
N ASP A 42 8.31 -12.48 -5.52
CA ASP A 42 8.94 -13.79 -5.62
C ASP A 42 7.92 -14.88 -5.28
N ASP A 43 7.48 -15.61 -6.30
CA ASP A 43 6.62 -16.78 -6.18
C ASP A 43 7.38 -18.10 -6.41
N SER A 44 8.72 -18.04 -6.52
CA SER A 44 9.54 -19.21 -6.86
C SER A 44 9.84 -20.13 -5.65
N GLN A 45 9.60 -19.65 -4.43
CA GLN A 45 9.88 -20.41 -3.21
C GLN A 45 8.85 -21.52 -2.99
N PRO A 46 9.20 -22.63 -2.30
CA PRO A 46 8.26 -23.74 -2.05
C PRO A 46 6.96 -23.34 -1.32
N CYS A 47 7.03 -22.32 -0.46
CA CYS A 47 5.87 -21.74 0.24
C CYS A 47 5.31 -20.48 -0.45
N GLY A 48 5.92 -20.09 -1.58
CA GLY A 48 5.50 -19.01 -2.46
C GLY A 48 4.15 -19.27 -3.10
N GLN A 49 3.46 -18.18 -3.43
CA GLN A 49 2.12 -18.24 -4.01
C GLN A 49 2.09 -17.25 -5.17
N SER A 50 1.73 -17.73 -6.35
CA SER A 50 1.62 -16.94 -7.57
C SER A 50 0.25 -16.25 -7.66
N PHE A 51 0.11 -15.32 -8.61
CA PHE A 51 -1.20 -14.75 -8.91
C PHE A 51 -2.18 -15.78 -9.49
N SER A 52 -1.69 -16.79 -10.22
CA SER A 52 -2.52 -17.89 -10.75
C SER A 52 -3.11 -18.77 -9.64
N ASP A 53 -2.37 -18.98 -8.55
CA ASP A 53 -2.88 -19.68 -7.37
C ASP A 53 -4.02 -18.91 -6.69
N TRP A 54 -3.95 -17.57 -6.73
CA TRP A 54 -4.97 -16.69 -6.16
C TRP A 54 -6.16 -16.46 -7.10
N GLU A 55 -5.95 -16.55 -8.41
CA GLU A 55 -7.03 -16.49 -9.40
C GLU A 55 -7.95 -17.73 -9.30
N SER A 56 -7.35 -18.91 -9.13
CA SER A 56 -8.08 -20.17 -8.93
C SER A 56 -8.72 -20.29 -7.54
N SER A 57 -8.35 -19.42 -6.59
CA SER A 57 -8.89 -19.38 -5.23
C SER A 57 -10.20 -18.59 -5.15
N THR A 58 -11.10 -19.02 -4.25
CA THR A 58 -12.39 -18.34 -4.02
C THR A 58 -12.42 -17.59 -2.69
N GLY A 59 -13.40 -16.70 -2.50
CA GLY A 59 -13.58 -15.97 -1.25
C GLY A 59 -12.45 -14.98 -0.95
N MET A 60 -11.99 -14.92 0.30
CA MET A 60 -11.02 -13.91 0.76
C MET A 60 -9.61 -14.06 0.18
N THR A 61 -9.26 -15.26 -0.32
CA THR A 61 -7.97 -15.54 -0.99
C THR A 61 -8.06 -15.40 -2.50
N SER A 62 -9.18 -14.91 -3.03
CA SER A 62 -9.29 -14.58 -4.46
C SER A 62 -8.43 -13.38 -4.82
N LEU A 63 -7.92 -13.37 -6.06
CA LEU A 63 -7.21 -12.22 -6.63
C LEU A 63 -8.04 -10.93 -6.57
N ALA A 64 -9.35 -11.01 -6.79
CA ALA A 64 -10.26 -9.86 -6.67
C ALA A 64 -10.31 -9.28 -5.25
N SER A 65 -10.29 -10.14 -4.22
CA SER A 65 -10.26 -9.71 -2.82
C SER A 65 -8.92 -9.06 -2.46
N LEU A 66 -7.80 -9.60 -2.96
CA LEU A 66 -6.49 -8.99 -2.83
C LEU A 66 -6.47 -7.57 -3.39
N LEU A 67 -6.86 -7.42 -4.66
CA LEU A 67 -6.84 -6.13 -5.35
C LEU A 67 -7.79 -5.12 -4.71
N THR A 68 -8.94 -5.56 -4.21
CA THR A 68 -9.87 -4.71 -3.46
C THR A 68 -9.23 -4.15 -2.19
N LYS A 69 -8.48 -4.98 -1.44
CA LYS A 69 -7.76 -4.54 -0.25
C LYS A 69 -6.58 -3.62 -0.58
N VAL A 70 -5.79 -3.96 -1.60
CA VAL A 70 -4.69 -3.10 -2.06
C VAL A 70 -5.22 -1.73 -2.49
N LYS A 71 -6.31 -1.68 -3.26
CA LYS A 71 -7.00 -0.44 -3.63
C LYS A 71 -7.43 0.38 -2.41
N GLU A 72 -7.90 -0.27 -1.35
CA GLU A 72 -8.25 0.44 -0.12
C GLU A 72 -7.01 1.00 0.57
N TYR A 73 -5.94 0.23 0.65
CA TYR A 73 -4.71 0.66 1.30
C TYR A 73 -4.07 1.85 0.61
N THR A 74 -4.11 1.93 -0.72
CA THR A 74 -3.55 3.08 -1.46
C THR A 74 -4.25 4.42 -1.17
N ARG A 75 -5.40 4.41 -0.47
CA ARG A 75 -6.12 5.65 -0.11
C ARG A 75 -5.46 6.44 1.02
N GLN A 76 -4.52 5.85 1.75
CA GLN A 76 -3.93 6.44 2.96
C GLN A 76 -2.42 6.19 3.01
N PRO A 77 -1.63 7.02 3.72
CA PRO A 77 -0.20 6.77 3.93
C PRO A 77 0.05 5.49 4.75
N LEU A 78 1.25 4.92 4.69
CA LEU A 78 1.59 3.71 5.45
C LEU A 78 1.46 3.90 6.97
N ILE A 79 1.80 5.09 7.47
CA ILE A 79 1.68 5.43 8.90
C ILE A 79 0.23 5.36 9.40
N TYR A 80 -0.75 5.70 8.56
CA TYR A 80 -2.16 5.57 8.91
C TYR A 80 -2.49 4.10 9.19
N TRP A 81 -2.11 3.19 8.29
CA TRP A 81 -2.37 1.75 8.42
C TRP A 81 -1.61 1.09 9.57
N GLN A 82 -0.44 1.62 9.94
CA GLN A 82 0.31 1.16 11.11
C GLN A 82 -0.47 1.41 12.42
N ASN A 83 -1.24 2.50 12.44
CA ASN A 83 -2.08 2.90 13.57
C ASN A 83 -3.46 2.22 13.56
N GLN A 84 -3.90 1.69 12.42
CA GLN A 84 -5.17 0.95 12.34
C GLN A 84 -5.11 -0.40 13.06
N ARG A 85 -6.27 -0.80 13.60
CA ARG A 85 -6.48 -2.02 14.38
C ARG A 85 -7.67 -2.79 13.81
N VAL A 86 -7.59 -4.11 13.78
CA VAL A 86 -8.63 -5.00 13.24
C VAL A 86 -8.79 -6.27 14.07
N GLY A 87 -10.00 -6.83 14.03
CA GLY A 87 -10.38 -8.02 14.79
C GLY A 87 -10.53 -7.76 16.29
N GLY A 88 -11.12 -8.72 17.01
CA GLY A 88 -11.40 -8.58 18.46
C GLY A 88 -10.14 -8.40 19.33
N GLY A 89 -8.98 -8.83 18.86
CA GLY A 89 -7.69 -8.68 19.56
C GLY A 89 -6.94 -7.38 19.27
N GLY A 90 -7.49 -6.45 18.48
CA GLY A 90 -6.80 -5.19 18.16
C GLY A 90 -5.50 -5.42 17.38
N LEU A 91 -5.51 -6.31 16.40
CA LEU A 91 -4.32 -6.63 15.61
C LEU A 91 -3.99 -5.49 14.64
N LYS A 92 -2.71 -5.17 14.45
CA LYS A 92 -2.32 -4.10 13.50
C LYS A 92 -2.69 -4.49 12.07
N VAL A 93 -3.20 -3.53 11.28
CA VAL A 93 -3.41 -3.73 9.83
C VAL A 93 -2.07 -3.84 9.12
N PHE A 94 -1.19 -2.87 9.35
CA PHE A 94 0.18 -2.83 8.83
C PHE A 94 1.18 -2.93 9.98
N GLU A 95 2.23 -3.73 9.79
CA GLU A 95 3.27 -3.91 10.80
C GLU A 95 4.64 -3.95 10.15
N ILE A 96 5.57 -3.20 10.73
CA ILE A 96 6.97 -3.10 10.30
C ILE A 96 7.84 -3.85 11.30
N TYR A 97 8.71 -4.70 10.76
CA TYR A 97 9.77 -5.44 11.40
C TYR A 97 11.12 -4.84 10.97
N LYS A 98 12.05 -4.63 11.91
CA LYS A 98 13.38 -4.07 11.58
C LYS A 98 14.26 -5.01 10.75
N GLY A 99 13.86 -6.27 10.58
CA GLY A 99 14.57 -7.28 9.82
C GLY A 99 13.64 -8.43 9.45
N PHE A 100 14.16 -9.39 8.69
CA PHE A 100 13.39 -10.54 8.24
C PHE A 100 12.90 -11.38 9.45
N PRO A 101 11.64 -11.85 9.46
CA PRO A 101 11.12 -12.62 10.58
C PRO A 101 11.94 -13.91 10.81
N LYS A 102 12.34 -14.15 12.07
CA LYS A 102 13.13 -15.35 12.44
C LYS A 102 12.34 -16.66 12.31
N LYS A 103 11.02 -16.60 12.41
CA LYS A 103 10.10 -17.73 12.29
C LYS A 103 9.30 -17.60 11.00
N SER A 104 9.99 -17.70 9.88
CA SER A 104 9.42 -17.61 8.54
C SER A 104 9.70 -18.92 7.81
N ALA A 105 8.71 -19.44 7.09
CA ALA A 105 8.95 -20.52 6.14
C ALA A 105 9.49 -20.01 4.79
N PHE A 106 9.39 -18.71 4.54
CA PHE A 106 10.06 -18.04 3.43
C PHE A 106 11.52 -17.73 3.78
N SER A 107 12.36 -17.59 2.77
CA SER A 107 13.68 -17.00 2.86
C SER A 107 13.69 -15.57 2.29
N ALA A 108 14.55 -14.70 2.81
CA ALA A 108 14.75 -13.38 2.23
C ALA A 108 15.45 -13.51 0.86
N PRO A 109 14.84 -13.05 -0.25
CA PRO A 109 15.47 -13.11 -1.56
C PRO A 109 16.77 -12.30 -1.58
N PRO A 110 17.85 -12.80 -2.22
CA PRO A 110 19.15 -12.15 -2.23
C PRO A 110 19.17 -10.82 -3.00
N SER A 111 18.16 -10.57 -3.84
CA SER A 111 18.01 -9.32 -4.58
C SER A 111 17.55 -8.14 -3.72
N ILE A 112 17.04 -8.39 -2.50
CA ILE A 112 16.52 -7.34 -1.62
C ILE A 112 17.66 -6.70 -0.82
N PRO A 113 17.75 -5.36 -0.77
CA PRO A 113 18.76 -4.68 0.05
C PRO A 113 18.64 -5.04 1.54
N HIS A 114 19.78 -5.16 2.22
CA HIS A 114 19.84 -5.64 3.61
C HIS A 114 19.36 -4.64 4.65
N ASP A 115 19.31 -3.36 4.30
CA ASP A 115 18.98 -2.23 5.16
C ASP A 115 17.48 -1.85 5.11
N VAL A 116 16.65 -2.61 4.40
CA VAL A 116 15.20 -2.39 4.37
C VAL A 116 14.53 -2.83 5.67
N HIS A 117 13.36 -2.26 5.94
CA HIS A 117 12.50 -2.77 7.01
C HIS A 117 11.43 -3.69 6.41
N TRP A 118 11.49 -4.96 6.77
CA TRP A 118 10.47 -5.94 6.42
C TRP A 118 9.13 -5.57 7.05
N ALA A 119 8.04 -5.89 6.38
CA ALA A 119 6.72 -5.49 6.84
C ALA A 119 5.64 -6.40 6.25
N ARG A 120 4.43 -6.28 6.80
CA ARG A 120 3.26 -7.02 6.32
C ARG A 120 1.98 -6.22 6.46
N PHE A 121 1.11 -6.38 5.47
CA PHE A 121 -0.31 -6.04 5.56
C PHE A 121 -1.13 -7.27 5.93
N ARG A 122 -2.22 -7.05 6.67
CA ARG A 122 -3.23 -8.06 6.99
C ARG A 122 -4.44 -7.91 6.08
N LEU A 123 -4.62 -8.88 5.18
CA LEU A 123 -5.76 -8.91 4.25
C LEU A 123 -6.99 -9.61 4.84
N GLY A 124 -6.75 -10.57 5.75
CA GLY A 124 -7.76 -11.37 6.44
C GLY A 124 -7.19 -11.99 7.72
N ASN A 125 -7.84 -13.03 8.26
CA ASN A 125 -7.38 -13.64 9.50
C ASN A 125 -5.96 -14.22 9.38
N LYS A 126 -5.75 -15.18 8.46
CA LYS A 126 -4.43 -15.74 8.15
C LYS A 126 -3.69 -15.00 7.03
N ILE A 127 -4.45 -14.41 6.12
CA ILE A 127 -3.94 -13.84 4.86
C ILE A 127 -3.09 -12.58 5.10
N ARG A 128 -1.88 -12.57 4.54
CA ARG A 128 -0.90 -11.49 4.55
C ARG A 128 -0.44 -11.13 3.15
N LEU A 129 -0.04 -9.87 3.02
CA LEU A 129 0.80 -9.38 1.94
C LEU A 129 2.13 -9.00 2.59
N ALA A 130 3.17 -9.74 2.32
CA ALA A 130 4.49 -9.55 2.91
C ALA A 130 5.43 -8.83 1.95
N GLY A 131 6.33 -8.05 2.52
CA GLY A 131 7.20 -7.20 1.73
C GLY A 131 8.09 -6.34 2.61
N PHE A 132 8.52 -5.20 2.08
CA PHE A 132 9.36 -4.26 2.82
C PHE A 132 9.06 -2.81 2.48
N VAL A 133 9.59 -1.93 3.31
CA VAL A 133 9.63 -0.48 3.11
C VAL A 133 11.05 0.00 3.32
N MET A 134 11.39 1.14 2.71
CA MET A 134 12.63 1.81 3.04
C MET A 134 12.59 2.36 4.48
N PRO A 135 13.74 2.44 5.18
CA PRO A 135 13.81 3.12 6.47
C PRO A 135 13.31 4.56 6.37
N GLY A 136 12.58 5.02 7.38
CA GLY A 136 12.04 6.39 7.40
C GLY A 136 13.13 7.48 7.39
N THR A 137 14.36 7.14 7.77
CA THR A 137 15.54 8.02 7.67
C THR A 137 15.95 8.33 6.23
N MET A 138 15.53 7.50 5.27
CA MET A 138 15.81 7.66 3.85
C MET A 138 14.77 8.52 3.12
N ASP A 139 13.65 8.86 3.79
CA ASP A 139 12.54 9.60 3.18
C ASP A 139 12.97 10.96 2.64
N GLY A 140 12.62 11.25 1.39
CA GLY A 140 12.92 12.52 0.75
C GLY A 140 14.38 12.71 0.31
N GLN A 141 15.28 11.76 0.58
CA GLN A 141 16.65 11.76 0.05
C GLN A 141 16.64 11.53 -1.46
N GLU A 142 17.62 12.07 -2.16
CA GLU A 142 17.80 11.88 -3.60
C GLU A 142 18.94 10.88 -3.85
N ILE A 143 18.62 9.80 -4.58
CA ILE A 143 19.60 8.79 -4.99
C ILE A 143 19.38 8.53 -6.48
N ASN A 144 20.46 8.57 -7.27
CA ASN A 144 20.43 8.37 -8.72
C ASN A 144 19.45 9.30 -9.46
N GLY A 145 19.27 10.53 -8.98
CA GLY A 145 18.34 11.51 -9.56
C GLY A 145 16.86 11.26 -9.22
N PHE A 146 16.56 10.31 -8.33
CA PHE A 146 15.21 10.03 -7.87
C PHE A 146 15.06 10.29 -6.38
N ARG A 147 13.94 10.91 -6.01
CA ARG A 147 13.59 11.15 -4.61
C ARG A 147 12.92 9.92 -4.00
N LEU A 148 13.47 9.47 -2.87
CA LEU A 148 12.94 8.33 -2.14
C LEU A 148 11.65 8.71 -1.40
N ASP A 149 10.70 7.76 -1.36
CA ASP A 149 9.43 7.91 -0.67
C ASP A 149 9.17 6.72 0.25
N LYS A 150 9.10 7.00 1.56
CA LYS A 150 8.81 5.99 2.58
C LYS A 150 7.42 5.37 2.48
N ASN A 151 6.50 5.97 1.72
CA ASN A 151 5.14 5.43 1.52
C ASN A 151 5.07 4.36 0.42
N THR A 152 6.21 3.91 -0.11
CA THR A 152 6.25 2.77 -1.04
C THR A 152 6.44 1.47 -0.27
N PHE A 153 5.47 0.56 -0.41
CA PHE A 153 5.55 -0.82 0.04
C PHE A 153 5.93 -1.70 -1.15
N TYR A 154 7.07 -2.38 -1.04
CA TYR A 154 7.55 -3.34 -2.03
C TYR A 154 7.03 -4.71 -1.66
N VAL A 155 6.08 -5.21 -2.45
CA VAL A 155 5.49 -6.54 -2.27
C VAL A 155 6.50 -7.59 -2.68
N VAL A 156 6.68 -8.58 -1.82
CA VAL A 156 7.59 -9.71 -2.05
C VAL A 156 6.80 -11.02 -2.11
N PHE A 157 5.92 -11.27 -1.13
CA PHE A 157 5.17 -12.54 -1.04
C PHE A 157 3.67 -12.34 -0.88
N LEU A 158 2.91 -13.21 -1.53
CA LEU A 158 1.54 -13.53 -1.15
C LEU A 158 1.56 -14.65 -0.13
N ASP A 159 0.87 -14.47 1.00
CA ASP A 159 0.88 -15.42 2.10
C ASP A 159 -0.54 -15.64 2.63
N LYS A 160 -1.28 -16.56 2.02
CA LYS A 160 -2.64 -16.90 2.50
C LYS A 160 -2.65 -17.73 3.79
N ASP A 161 -1.52 -18.38 4.11
CA ASP A 161 -1.42 -19.43 5.14
C ASP A 161 -0.69 -18.99 6.42
N HIS A 162 -0.29 -17.71 6.51
CA HIS A 162 0.41 -17.11 7.65
C HIS A 162 1.84 -17.65 7.86
N MET A 163 2.52 -17.95 6.76
CA MET A 163 3.85 -18.57 6.74
C MET A 163 5.00 -17.55 6.81
N PHE A 164 4.73 -16.26 6.59
CA PHE A 164 5.76 -15.20 6.64
C PHE A 164 6.24 -14.89 8.06
N TYR A 165 5.35 -14.94 9.06
CA TYR A 165 5.74 -14.89 10.45
C TYR A 165 4.84 -15.79 11.29
N GLN A 166 5.32 -17.01 11.49
CA GLN A 166 4.61 -18.05 12.22
C GLN A 166 4.65 -17.75 13.72
N THR A 167 3.47 -17.42 14.27
CA THR A 167 3.27 -17.15 15.69
C THR A 167 2.63 -18.29 16.45
N GLU A 168 1.93 -19.19 15.75
CA GLU A 168 1.35 -20.41 16.30
C GLU A 168 2.45 -21.49 16.37
N LYS A 169 2.47 -22.28 17.44
CA LYS A 169 3.25 -23.52 17.47
C LYS A 169 2.37 -24.58 16.84
N ASP A 170 2.90 -25.34 15.89
CA ASP A 170 2.29 -26.61 15.45
C ASP A 170 2.06 -27.55 16.64
#